data_AF-A0A1V5WQQ5-F1
#
_entry.id   AF-A0A1V5WQQ5-F1
#
_cell.length_a   1.000
_cell.length_b   1.000
_cell.length_c   1.000
_cell.angle_alpha   90.00
_cell.angle_beta   90.00
_cell.angle_gamma   90.00
#
_symmetry.space_group_name_H-M   'P 1'
#
loop_
_entity.id
_entity.type
_entity.pdbx_description
1 polymer ?
#
loop_
_entity_poly.entity_id
_entity_poly.type
_entity_poly.pdbx_seq_one_letter_code
_entity_poly.pdbx_strand_id
1 'polypeptide(L)'
;MFRTWFGLQGLCKLPWNDIEPANNAETDEPAKVPEHVQNYVDIYTAITGKPLDKDELICQSERVYNFQKVFCLRMGKGRRIDDIPPYRAVGPVTEEEYLSRQERYDKLLKEKQGIDPEGKSTQEKMALLRSYREDQYQQLVDAVYKRKGWTKEGIPTLEHLKNLGMDLPEVVEVVKRFL
;
A
#
# COMPACT_ATOMS: atom_id res chain seq x y z
N MET A 1 5.41 -2.55 4.74
CA MET A 1 5.41 -2.35 6.20
C MET A 1 6.75 -1.88 6.73
N PHE A 2 7.89 -2.35 6.23
CA PHE A 2 9.22 -1.98 6.76
C PHE A 2 9.52 -0.46 6.91
N ARG A 3 9.08 0.39 5.97
CA ARG A 3 9.38 1.84 6.00
C ARG A 3 8.95 2.57 7.29
N THR A 4 7.87 2.13 7.94
CA THR A 4 7.39 2.74 9.20
C THR A 4 8.37 2.47 10.36
N TRP A 5 9.08 1.34 10.33
CA TRP A 5 10.03 0.93 11.37
C TRP A 5 11.20 1.90 11.52
N PHE A 6 11.68 2.49 10.41
CA PHE A 6 12.71 3.54 10.48
C PHE A 6 12.28 4.72 11.35
N GLY A 7 11.02 5.15 11.25
CA GLY A 7 10.47 6.21 12.09
C GLY A 7 10.36 5.82 13.57
N LEU A 8 10.14 4.53 13.85
CA LEU A 8 10.11 4.01 15.22
C LEU A 8 11.50 4.03 15.87
N GLN A 9 12.55 3.73 15.10
CA GLN A 9 13.93 3.66 15.60
C GLN A 9 14.75 4.94 15.41
N GLY A 10 14.17 5.99 14.79
CA GLY A 10 14.88 7.24 14.50
C GLY A 10 15.98 7.10 13.43
N LEU A 11 15.84 6.13 12.51
CA LEU A 11 16.83 5.82 11.49
C LEU A 11 16.51 6.48 10.15
N CYS A 12 17.55 6.84 9.40
CA CYS A 12 17.39 7.26 8.01
C CYS A 12 17.09 6.04 7.12
N LYS A 13 16.10 6.16 6.22
CA LYS A 13 15.72 5.07 5.29
C LYS A 13 16.65 4.94 4.07
N LEU A 14 17.43 5.98 3.74
CA LEU A 14 18.23 6.04 2.51
C LEU A 14 19.29 4.92 2.43
N PRO A 15 19.98 4.55 3.52
CA PRO A 15 20.88 3.40 3.51
C PRO A 15 20.22 2.07 3.13
N TRP A 16 18.90 1.92 3.25
CA TRP A 16 18.20 0.74 2.76
C TRP A 16 17.75 0.89 1.30
N ASN A 17 17.32 2.08 0.90
CA ASN A 17 16.60 2.29 -0.36
C ASN A 17 17.51 2.70 -1.54
N ASP A 18 18.67 3.29 -1.25
CA ASP A 18 19.48 4.00 -2.27
C ASP A 18 20.86 3.36 -2.47
N ILE A 19 21.22 2.37 -1.65
CA ILE A 19 22.44 1.57 -1.79
C ILE A 19 22.07 0.09 -1.68
N GLU A 20 22.68 -0.74 -2.52
CA GLU A 20 22.50 -2.18 -2.52
C GLU A 20 23.88 -2.86 -2.46
N PRO A 21 24.02 -3.99 -1.74
CA PRO A 21 25.22 -4.81 -1.81
C PRO A 21 25.52 -5.27 -3.23
N ALA A 22 26.80 -5.45 -3.58
CA ALA A 22 27.20 -5.83 -4.93
C ALA A 22 26.58 -7.17 -5.40
N ASN A 23 26.30 -8.06 -4.45
CA ASN A 23 25.69 -9.38 -4.66
C ASN A 23 24.16 -9.40 -4.43
N ASN A 24 23.49 -8.25 -4.25
CA ASN A 24 22.06 -8.22 -3.91
C ASN A 24 21.18 -8.94 -4.95
N ALA A 25 21.54 -8.83 -6.23
CA ALA A 25 20.83 -9.48 -7.34
C ALA A 25 20.81 -11.02 -7.27
N GLU A 26 21.71 -11.62 -6.50
CA GLU A 26 21.82 -13.07 -6.32
C GLU A 26 20.99 -13.59 -5.13
N THR A 27 20.32 -12.70 -4.38
CA THR A 27 19.51 -13.07 -3.22
C THR A 27 18.09 -13.51 -3.60
N ASP A 28 17.39 -14.20 -2.69
CA ASP A 28 16.02 -14.68 -2.94
C ASP A 28 15.01 -13.54 -3.18
N GLU A 29 15.19 -12.39 -2.52
CA GLU A 29 14.32 -11.23 -2.62
C GLU A 29 15.11 -9.92 -2.80
N PRO A 30 15.77 -9.70 -3.96
CA PRO A 30 16.65 -8.55 -4.17
C PRO A 30 15.94 -7.20 -3.97
N ALA A 31 14.65 -7.14 -4.33
CA ALA A 31 13.81 -5.96 -4.15
C ALA A 31 13.58 -5.54 -2.69
N LYS A 32 13.96 -6.39 -1.72
CA LYS A 32 13.91 -6.09 -0.28
C LYS A 32 15.27 -5.76 0.33
N VAL A 33 16.37 -5.95 -0.41
CA VAL A 33 17.76 -5.79 0.06
C VAL A 33 18.01 -6.59 1.35
N PRO A 34 17.97 -7.95 1.31
CA PRO A 34 17.89 -8.80 2.50
C PRO A 34 19.04 -8.64 3.49
N GLU A 35 20.25 -8.33 3.00
CA GLU A 35 21.42 -8.06 3.84
C GLU A 35 21.20 -6.81 4.69
N HIS A 36 20.69 -5.73 4.12
CA HIS A 36 20.44 -4.49 4.87
C HIS A 36 19.38 -4.73 5.95
N VAL A 37 18.33 -5.50 5.64
CA VAL A 37 17.33 -5.90 6.64
C VAL A 37 17.98 -6.66 7.79
N GLN A 38 18.93 -7.58 7.52
CA GLN A 38 19.69 -8.27 8.56
C GLN A 38 20.55 -7.30 9.39
N ASN A 39 21.24 -6.36 8.74
CA ASN A 39 22.06 -5.36 9.44
C ASN A 39 21.22 -4.53 10.45
N TYR A 40 19.97 -4.20 10.12
CA TYR A 40 19.08 -3.51 11.07
C TYR A 40 18.66 -4.38 12.26
N VAL A 41 18.45 -5.68 12.03
CA VAL A 41 18.21 -6.65 13.10
C VAL A 41 19.43 -6.72 14.04
N ASP A 42 20.62 -6.80 13.46
CA ASP A 42 21.88 -6.92 14.21
C ASP A 42 22.16 -5.64 15.02
N ILE A 43 22.03 -4.46 14.41
CA ILE A 43 22.22 -3.17 15.08
C ILE A 43 21.21 -2.98 16.22
N TYR A 44 19.93 -3.29 15.98
CA TYR A 44 18.91 -3.20 17.03
C TYR A 44 19.26 -4.08 18.23
N THR A 45 19.63 -5.34 17.97
CA THR A 45 19.98 -6.31 19.00
C THR A 45 21.23 -5.89 19.76
N ALA A 46 22.27 -5.43 19.05
CA ALA A 46 23.52 -4.99 19.64
C ALA A 46 23.36 -3.74 20.53
N ILE A 47 22.52 -2.79 20.14
CA ILE A 47 22.32 -1.54 20.90
C ILE A 47 21.39 -1.76 22.09
N THR A 48 20.28 -2.47 21.89
CA THR A 48 19.22 -2.57 22.91
C THR A 48 19.39 -3.76 23.85
N GLY A 49 20.19 -4.76 23.45
CA GLY A 49 20.26 -6.06 24.10
C GLY A 49 18.99 -6.91 23.98
N LYS A 50 17.99 -6.46 23.20
CA LYS A 50 16.73 -7.17 23.00
C LYS A 50 16.78 -7.96 21.70
N PRO A 51 16.34 -9.23 21.71
CA PRO A 51 16.30 -10.03 20.50
C PRO A 51 15.33 -9.41 19.49
N LEU A 52 15.71 -9.46 18.22
CA LEU A 52 14.88 -9.11 17.08
C LEU A 52 15.18 -10.11 15.96
N ASP A 53 14.16 -10.47 15.20
CA ASP A 53 14.31 -11.15 13.91
C ASP A 53 13.56 -10.36 12.83
N LYS A 54 13.64 -10.83 11.58
CA LYS A 54 13.02 -10.14 10.43
C LYS A 54 11.49 -10.09 10.53
N ASP A 55 10.87 -11.11 11.12
CA ASP A 55 9.42 -11.19 11.25
C ASP A 55 8.91 -10.26 12.35
N GLU A 56 9.55 -10.26 13.51
CA GLU A 56 9.24 -9.36 14.61
C GLU A 56 9.55 -7.90 14.24
N LEU A 57 10.58 -7.64 13.43
CA LEU A 57 10.84 -6.31 12.88
C LEU A 57 9.63 -5.80 12.09
N ILE A 58 9.07 -6.64 11.21
CA ILE A 58 7.88 -6.31 10.44
C ILE A 58 6.67 -6.15 11.35
N CYS A 59 6.51 -7.01 12.36
CA CYS A 59 5.45 -6.97 13.37
C CYS A 59 5.46 -5.65 14.16
N GLN A 60 6.63 -5.22 14.65
CA GLN A 60 6.80 -3.91 15.30
C GLN A 60 6.33 -2.77 14.40
N SER A 61 6.71 -2.81 13.12
CA SER A 61 6.29 -1.81 12.13
C SER A 61 4.78 -1.82 11.89
N GLU A 62 4.18 -3.02 11.84
CA GLU A 62 2.76 -3.22 11.58
C GLU A 62 1.85 -2.79 12.72
N ARG A 63 2.29 -2.99 13.97
CA ARG A 63 1.63 -2.42 15.17
C ARG A 63 1.43 -0.91 15.02
N VAL A 64 2.52 -0.18 14.73
CA VAL A 64 2.50 1.28 14.60
C VAL A 64 1.67 1.72 13.39
N TYR A 65 1.76 1.00 12.27
CA TYR A 65 0.97 1.31 11.08
C TYR A 65 -0.54 1.19 11.34
N ASN A 66 -0.97 0.15 12.06
CA ASN A 66 -2.38 0.00 12.45
C ASN A 66 -2.80 1.06 13.48
N PHE A 67 -1.93 1.42 14.43
CA PHE A 67 -2.21 2.53 15.35
C PHE A 67 -2.42 3.86 14.60
N GLN A 68 -1.56 4.18 13.62
CA GLN A 68 -1.71 5.36 12.76
C GLN A 68 -3.02 5.34 11.98
N LYS A 69 -3.42 4.17 11.45
CA LYS A 69 -4.71 4.00 10.77
C LYS A 69 -5.88 4.30 11.71
N VAL A 70 -5.86 3.76 12.93
CA VAL A 70 -6.92 4.02 13.93
C VAL A 70 -6.92 5.48 14.38
N PHE A 71 -5.75 6.11 14.49
CA PHE A 71 -5.65 7.53 14.75
C PHE A 71 -6.35 8.36 13.65
N CYS A 72 -6.12 8.06 12.38
CA CYS A 72 -6.84 8.70 11.28
C CYS A 72 -8.36 8.52 11.42
N LEU A 73 -8.82 7.30 11.73
CA LEU A 73 -10.24 7.00 11.95
C LEU A 73 -10.83 7.86 13.06
N ARG A 74 -10.12 8.00 14.18
CA ARG A 74 -10.50 8.88 15.28
C ARG A 74 -10.63 10.35 14.85
N MET A 75 -9.80 10.78 13.91
CA MET A 75 -9.82 12.14 13.34
C MET A 75 -10.86 12.31 12.21
N GLY A 76 -11.70 11.30 11.95
CA GLY A 76 -12.75 11.35 10.94
C GLY A 76 -12.29 11.02 9.52
N LYS A 77 -11.12 10.41 9.35
CA LYS A 77 -10.49 10.08 8.07
C LYS A 77 -9.98 8.64 8.02
N GLY A 78 -9.56 8.20 6.83
CA GLY A 78 -8.93 6.89 6.67
C GLY A 78 -9.94 5.76 6.57
N ARG A 79 -11.13 6.00 6.03
CA ARG A 79 -12.01 4.93 5.53
C ARG A 79 -11.73 4.69 4.04
N ARG A 80 -12.37 3.70 3.44
CA ARG A 80 -12.28 3.41 2.00
C ARG A 80 -12.49 4.65 1.13
N ILE A 81 -13.43 5.52 1.50
CA ILE A 81 -13.70 6.78 0.77
C ILE A 81 -12.51 7.76 0.77
N ASP A 82 -11.59 7.66 1.72
CA ASP A 82 -10.38 8.49 1.78
C ASP A 82 -9.18 7.83 1.07
N ASP A 83 -9.25 6.53 0.78
CA ASP A 83 -8.23 5.78 0.04
C ASP A 83 -8.52 5.83 -1.48
N ILE A 84 -8.80 7.03 -2.01
CA ILE A 84 -9.13 7.27 -3.43
C ILE A 84 -8.03 8.10 -4.09
N PRO A 85 -7.46 7.66 -5.22
CA PRO A 85 -6.44 8.42 -5.93
C PRO A 85 -7.07 9.67 -6.57
N PRO A 86 -6.28 10.75 -6.78
CA PRO A 86 -6.73 11.88 -7.56
C PRO A 86 -7.18 11.44 -8.96
N TYR A 87 -8.29 12.00 -9.47
CA TYR A 87 -8.87 11.65 -10.78
C TYR A 87 -7.83 11.56 -11.91
N ARG A 88 -6.91 12.53 -11.96
CA ARG A 88 -5.81 12.61 -12.95
C ARG A 88 -4.85 11.42 -12.90
N ALA A 89 -4.63 10.82 -11.74
CA ALA A 89 -3.72 9.67 -11.59
C ALA A 89 -4.28 8.40 -12.24
N VAL A 90 -5.60 8.33 -12.41
CA VAL A 90 -6.27 7.12 -12.91
C VAL A 90 -6.22 7.05 -14.44
N GLY A 91 -5.93 8.13 -15.18
CA GLY A 91 -5.87 8.13 -16.65
C GLY A 91 -6.12 9.51 -17.27
N PRO A 92 -6.31 9.60 -18.60
CA PRO A 92 -6.41 10.89 -19.30
C PRO A 92 -7.59 11.72 -18.79
N VAL A 93 -7.32 12.99 -18.50
CA VAL A 93 -8.31 13.98 -18.01
C VAL A 93 -8.98 14.70 -19.17
N THR A 94 -8.22 14.96 -20.23
CA THR A 94 -8.68 15.66 -21.44
C THR A 94 -8.57 14.77 -22.67
N GLU A 95 -9.30 15.14 -23.73
CA GLU A 95 -9.19 14.47 -25.02
C GLU A 95 -7.78 14.59 -25.61
N GLU A 96 -7.12 15.74 -25.46
CA GLU A 96 -5.75 15.94 -25.90
C GLU A 96 -4.79 14.94 -25.23
N GLU A 97 -4.94 14.70 -23.93
CA GLU A 97 -4.15 13.70 -23.21
C GLU A 97 -4.41 12.29 -23.76
N TYR A 98 -5.66 11.95 -24.09
CA TYR A 98 -5.98 10.67 -24.73
C TYR A 98 -5.30 10.56 -26.10
N LEU A 99 -5.52 11.55 -26.96
CA LEU A 99 -5.01 11.56 -28.34
C LEU A 99 -3.48 11.55 -28.39
N SER A 100 -2.81 12.25 -27.47
CA SER A 100 -1.34 12.25 -27.37
C SER A 100 -0.72 10.86 -27.15
N ARG A 101 -1.53 9.90 -26.67
CA ARG A 101 -1.12 8.52 -26.37
C ARG A 101 -2.17 7.52 -26.88
N GLN A 102 -2.83 7.85 -27.99
CA GLN A 102 -3.98 7.09 -28.51
C GLN A 102 -3.66 5.60 -28.68
N GLU A 103 -2.54 5.26 -29.34
CA GLU A 103 -2.14 3.87 -29.58
C GLU A 103 -2.07 3.06 -28.28
N ARG A 104 -1.51 3.63 -27.21
CA ARG A 104 -1.42 2.99 -25.89
C ARG A 104 -2.80 2.74 -25.30
N TYR A 105 -3.71 3.71 -25.38
CA TYR A 105 -5.03 3.59 -24.77
C TYR A 105 -5.97 2.70 -25.57
N ASP A 106 -5.96 2.80 -26.89
CA ASP A 106 -6.68 1.91 -27.81
C ASP A 106 -6.22 0.46 -27.63
N LYS A 107 -4.90 0.22 -27.46
CA LYS A 107 -4.36 -1.11 -27.13
C LYS A 107 -4.88 -1.64 -25.79
N LEU A 108 -4.96 -0.80 -24.75
CA LEU A 108 -5.51 -1.21 -23.46
C LEU A 108 -6.99 -1.58 -23.55
N LEU A 109 -7.78 -0.84 -24.33
CA LEU A 109 -9.20 -1.18 -24.58
C LEU A 109 -9.32 -2.55 -25.25
N LYS A 110 -8.52 -2.82 -26.29
CA LYS A 110 -8.53 -4.11 -26.98
C LYS A 110 -8.06 -5.25 -26.09
N GLU A 111 -6.87 -5.15 -25.53
CA GLU A 111 -6.21 -6.28 -24.85
C GLU A 111 -6.72 -6.54 -23.43
N LYS A 112 -7.13 -5.51 -22.69
CA LYS A 112 -7.53 -5.65 -21.29
C LYS A 112 -9.04 -5.68 -21.10
N GLN A 113 -9.79 -5.07 -22.02
CA GLN A 113 -11.25 -4.99 -21.92
C GLN A 113 -11.97 -5.77 -23.03
N GLY A 114 -11.26 -6.20 -24.09
CA GLY A 114 -11.87 -6.85 -25.24
C GLY A 114 -12.74 -5.90 -26.07
N ILE A 115 -12.54 -4.59 -25.95
CA ILE A 115 -13.36 -3.57 -26.61
C ILE A 115 -12.62 -3.04 -27.84
N ASP A 116 -13.30 -3.03 -28.99
CA ASP A 116 -12.79 -2.35 -30.17
C ASP A 116 -13.03 -0.82 -30.07
N PRO A 117 -11.98 0.02 -30.07
CA PRO A 117 -12.09 1.47 -30.10
C PRO A 117 -12.61 2.03 -31.43
N GLU A 118 -12.64 1.25 -32.52
CA GLU A 118 -13.13 1.73 -33.81
C GLU A 118 -14.62 2.12 -33.73
N GLY A 119 -14.97 3.27 -34.33
CA GLY A 119 -16.32 3.81 -34.30
C GLY A 119 -16.74 4.49 -32.98
N LYS A 120 -15.89 4.50 -31.94
CA LYS A 120 -16.15 5.20 -30.68
C LYS A 120 -15.55 6.61 -30.65
N SER A 121 -16.29 7.54 -30.08
CA SER A 121 -15.78 8.88 -29.78
C SER A 121 -14.66 8.84 -28.74
N THR A 122 -13.79 9.86 -28.72
CA THR A 122 -12.70 9.96 -27.74
C THR A 122 -13.23 9.96 -26.31
N GLN A 123 -14.35 10.64 -26.07
CA GLN A 123 -15.00 10.76 -24.76
C GLN A 123 -15.51 9.40 -24.25
N GLU A 124 -16.12 8.60 -25.13
CA GLU A 124 -16.54 7.23 -24.79
C GLU A 124 -15.34 6.35 -24.46
N LYS A 125 -14.27 6.42 -25.27
CA LYS A 125 -13.04 5.66 -25.02
C LYS A 125 -12.40 6.04 -23.69
N MET A 126 -12.36 7.34 -23.36
CA MET A 126 -11.88 7.84 -22.07
C MET A 126 -12.72 7.32 -20.91
N ALA A 127 -14.05 7.34 -21.03
CA ALA A 127 -14.96 6.85 -19.99
C ALA A 127 -14.80 5.34 -19.74
N LEU A 128 -14.70 4.53 -20.80
CA LEU A 128 -14.45 3.08 -20.70
C LEU A 128 -13.11 2.78 -20.02
N LEU A 129 -12.05 3.45 -20.47
CA LEU A 129 -10.73 3.32 -19.86
C LEU A 129 -10.72 3.72 -18.38
N ARG A 130 -11.42 4.81 -18.03
CA ARG A 130 -11.56 5.29 -16.65
C ARG A 130 -12.23 4.22 -15.79
N SER A 131 -13.41 3.78 -16.19
CA SER A 131 -14.20 2.78 -15.46
C SER A 131 -13.40 1.52 -15.20
N TYR A 132 -12.69 1.01 -16.21
CA TYR A 132 -11.84 -0.17 -16.05
C TYR A 132 -10.70 0.05 -15.06
N ARG A 133 -10.02 1.20 -15.12
CA ARG A 133 -8.87 1.47 -14.24
C ARG A 133 -9.31 1.74 -12.79
N GLU A 134 -10.46 2.36 -12.59
CA GLU A 134 -11.07 2.53 -11.27
C GLU A 134 -11.46 1.18 -10.67
N ASP A 135 -12.08 0.30 -11.45
CA ASP A 135 -12.41 -1.06 -11.03
C ASP A 135 -11.16 -1.87 -10.63
N GLN A 136 -10.12 -1.85 -11.47
CA GLN A 136 -8.83 -2.48 -11.15
C GLN A 136 -8.21 -1.94 -9.85
N TYR A 137 -8.33 -0.64 -9.62
CA TYR A 137 -7.88 -0.03 -8.37
C TYR A 137 -8.69 -0.54 -7.16
N GLN A 138 -10.02 -0.62 -7.27
CA GLN A 138 -10.86 -1.15 -6.19
C GLN A 138 -10.56 -2.63 -5.88
N GLN A 139 -10.29 -3.44 -6.90
CA GLN A 139 -9.84 -4.82 -6.71
C GLN A 139 -8.50 -4.91 -5.97
N LEU A 140 -7.54 -4.02 -6.31
CA LEU A 140 -6.28 -3.92 -5.59
C LEU A 140 -6.49 -3.50 -4.14
N VAL A 141 -7.35 -2.51 -3.87
CA VAL A 141 -7.70 -2.07 -2.51
C VAL A 141 -8.26 -3.24 -1.69
N ASP A 142 -9.16 -4.03 -2.26
CA ASP A 142 -9.73 -5.21 -1.59
C ASP A 142 -8.65 -6.24 -1.24
N ALA A 143 -7.74 -6.53 -2.16
CA ALA A 143 -6.63 -7.45 -1.92
C ALA A 143 -5.69 -6.93 -0.82
N VAL A 144 -5.39 -5.62 -0.82
CA VAL A 144 -4.53 -4.98 0.19
C VAL A 144 -5.21 -4.97 1.56
N TYR A 145 -6.48 -4.60 1.66
CA TYR A 145 -7.22 -4.61 2.93
C TYR A 145 -7.29 -6.02 3.52
N LYS A 146 -7.61 -7.01 2.69
CA LYS A 146 -7.61 -8.42 3.12
C LYS A 146 -6.25 -8.83 3.66
N ARG A 147 -5.16 -8.51 2.95
CA ARG A 147 -3.79 -8.82 3.38
C ARG A 147 -3.42 -8.14 4.71
N LYS A 148 -3.96 -6.95 4.98
CA LYS A 148 -3.74 -6.19 6.21
C LYS A 148 -4.67 -6.58 7.36
N GLY A 149 -5.54 -7.58 7.20
CA GLY A 149 -6.53 -7.93 8.23
C GLY A 149 -7.56 -6.82 8.47
N TRP A 150 -7.92 -6.06 7.42
CA TRP A 150 -8.91 -4.99 7.45
C TRP A 150 -10.22 -5.42 6.79
N THR A 151 -11.32 -4.76 7.16
CA THR A 151 -12.62 -4.88 6.50
C THR A 151 -12.60 -4.24 5.10
N LYS A 152 -13.65 -4.48 4.30
CA LYS A 152 -13.81 -3.81 2.99
C LYS A 152 -13.91 -2.28 3.07
N GLU A 153 -14.32 -1.76 4.23
CA GLU A 153 -14.37 -0.31 4.51
C GLU A 153 -13.01 0.26 4.96
N GLY A 154 -11.96 -0.57 4.99
CA GLY A 154 -10.61 -0.17 5.36
C GLY A 154 -10.42 -0.06 6.86
N ILE A 155 -11.21 -0.77 7.68
CA ILE A 155 -11.12 -0.72 9.15
C ILE A 155 -10.34 -1.95 9.64
N PRO A 156 -9.29 -1.80 10.47
CA PRO A 156 -8.63 -2.95 11.09
C PRO A 156 -9.62 -3.82 11.88
N THR A 157 -9.57 -5.14 11.70
CA THR A 157 -10.43 -6.04 12.49
C THR A 157 -9.94 -6.15 13.93
N LEU A 158 -10.87 -6.38 14.87
CA LEU A 158 -10.51 -6.58 16.28
C LEU A 158 -9.59 -7.80 16.48
N GLU A 159 -9.81 -8.87 15.71
CA GLU A 159 -8.95 -10.05 15.71
C GLU A 159 -7.53 -9.71 15.29
N HIS A 160 -7.36 -8.98 14.18
CA HIS A 160 -6.04 -8.59 13.70
C HIS A 160 -5.31 -7.67 14.70
N LEU A 161 -6.01 -6.69 15.30
CA LEU A 161 -5.43 -5.83 16.32
C LEU A 161 -4.98 -6.62 17.55
N LYS A 162 -5.78 -7.59 18.00
CA LYS A 162 -5.41 -8.48 19.10
C LYS A 162 -4.17 -9.32 18.78
N ASN A 163 -4.10 -9.88 17.56
CA ASN A 163 -2.94 -10.67 17.13
C ASN A 163 -1.65 -9.84 17.10
N LEU A 164 -1.75 -8.54 16.88
CA LEU A 164 -0.63 -7.59 16.94
C LEU A 164 -0.37 -7.04 18.35
N GLY A 165 -1.16 -7.37 19.37
CA GLY A 165 -1.08 -6.73 20.69
C GLY A 165 -1.43 -5.24 20.66
N MET A 166 -2.31 -4.85 19.74
CA MET A 166 -2.83 -3.48 19.57
C MET A 166 -4.32 -3.40 19.94
N ASP A 167 -4.82 -4.35 20.73
CA ASP A 167 -6.15 -4.35 21.34
C ASP A 167 -6.22 -3.46 22.60
N LEU A 168 -5.47 -2.36 22.60
CA LEU A 168 -5.53 -1.35 23.65
C LEU A 168 -6.96 -0.81 23.77
N PRO A 169 -7.51 -0.61 24.99
CA PRO A 169 -8.90 -0.20 25.17
C PRO A 169 -9.30 1.02 24.32
N GLU A 170 -8.44 2.04 24.27
CA GLU A 170 -8.66 3.27 23.51
C GLU A 170 -8.62 3.07 21.98
N VAL A 171 -7.86 2.09 21.49
CA VAL A 171 -7.81 1.74 20.06
C VAL A 171 -9.07 0.97 19.68
N VAL A 172 -9.43 -0.05 20.49
CA VAL A 172 -10.63 -0.86 20.30
C VAL A 172 -11.89 -0.01 20.34
N GLU A 173 -11.96 0.95 21.27
CA GLU A 173 -13.10 1.87 21.39
C GLU A 173 -13.33 2.67 20.09
N VAL A 174 -12.27 3.17 19.46
CA VAL A 174 -12.38 3.89 18.18
C VAL A 174 -12.86 2.95 17.09
N VAL A 175 -12.24 1.78 16.95
CA VAL A 175 -12.54 0.82 15.87
C VAL A 175 -13.98 0.35 15.93
N LYS A 176 -14.52 0.08 17.12
CA LYS A 176 -15.93 -0.33 17.32
C LYS A 176 -16.96 0.68 16.82
N ARG A 177 -16.59 1.96 16.63
CA ARG A 177 -17.50 2.98 16.08
C ARG A 177 -17.69 2.85 14.56
N PHE A 178 -16.85 2.06 13.90
CA PHE A 178 -16.80 1.92 12.43
C PHE A 178 -17.01 0.48 11.94
N LEU A 179 -17.15 -0.49 12.85
CA LEU A 179 -17.53 -1.88 12.56
C LEU A 179 -19.04 -2.04 12.74
#